data_AF-A0A8C2NVS6-F1
#
_entry.id   AF-A0A8C2NVS6-F1
#
_cell.length_a   1.000
_cell.length_b   1.000
_cell.length_c   1.000
_cell.angle_alpha   90.00
_cell.angle_beta   90.00
_cell.angle_gamma   90.00
#
_symmetry.space_group_name_H-M   'P 1'
#
loop_
_entity.id
_entity.type
_entity.pdbx_description
1 polymer ?
#
loop_
_entity_poly.entity_id
_entity_poly.type
_entity_poly.pdbx_seq_one_letter_code
_entity_poly.pdbx_strand_id
1 'polypeptide(L)'
;MAALAVVFLFLWAASWPSASASGEEFWPGQSAADILSGAASRRRYLLYDVNPPEGFNLRRDVYIRIASLLKTLLKTEEWVLVLPPWGRLYHWQSPDIHQVRIPWSDFFDLPSLNRNIPVIEYEQFIAESGGPFIDQVYVLQGYAEGWKEGAWEEKIDSRPCIEPPLYSQDKHEYYRGWFWGYEETRGLNVSCLSVQGSASIIAPVLLRNTSARSVMLDRAENLLHDHYGGKEYWDTRRSMVFARHLRAVGDEFRSRYLNSTDVADGIPFEEDWTRMKVKLGSSLGGPYLGVHLRRKDFIWGHREDVPSLDGAVRKIRSLMKAHQLDKVFVATDAVRKELEELRRLLPEMVRFEPTWEELELYKDGGVAIVDQWICAHARPPDLLQLMTADTLIPQR
;
A
#
# COMPACT_ATOMS: atom_id res chain seq x y z
N MET A 1 -52.31 37.79 -54.51
CA MET A 1 -52.95 37.07 -55.63
C MET A 1 -52.19 35.77 -55.82
N ALA A 2 -52.92 34.67 -55.88
CA ALA A 2 -52.48 33.30 -55.72
C ALA A 2 -51.73 32.72 -56.93
N ALA A 3 -50.87 31.72 -56.67
CA ALA A 3 -50.89 30.35 -57.21
C ALA A 3 -49.51 29.70 -56.94
N LEU A 4 -49.35 28.84 -55.94
CA LEU A 4 -49.55 27.37 -55.97
C LEU A 4 -48.76 26.65 -57.08
N ALA A 5 -47.63 26.06 -56.69
CA ALA A 5 -47.08 24.86 -57.30
C ALA A 5 -46.48 23.98 -56.19
N VAL A 6 -47.14 22.85 -55.96
CA VAL A 6 -46.76 21.79 -55.02
C VAL A 6 -45.97 20.74 -55.79
N VAL A 7 -44.78 20.38 -55.32
CA VAL A 7 -44.15 19.10 -55.65
C VAL A 7 -43.59 18.47 -54.37
N PHE A 8 -44.04 17.24 -54.14
CA PHE A 8 -43.83 16.39 -52.98
C PHE A 8 -42.35 16.03 -52.75
N LEU A 9 -41.89 16.14 -51.50
CA LEU A 9 -40.65 15.53 -51.00
C LEU A 9 -41.01 14.26 -50.21
N PHE A 10 -40.45 13.13 -50.63
CA PHE A 10 -40.58 11.83 -49.98
C PHE A 10 -39.88 11.82 -48.61
N LEU A 11 -40.63 11.42 -47.57
CA LEU A 11 -40.12 11.02 -46.26
C LEU A 11 -39.45 9.64 -46.38
N TRP A 12 -38.16 9.57 -46.06
CA TRP A 12 -37.49 8.30 -45.74
C TRP A 12 -37.27 8.25 -44.23
N ALA A 13 -38.01 7.35 -43.58
CA ALA A 13 -37.83 7.00 -42.19
C ALA A 13 -36.61 6.09 -42.07
N ALA A 14 -35.55 6.56 -41.41
CA ALA A 14 -34.44 5.72 -40.98
C ALA A 14 -34.84 5.04 -39.67
N SER A 15 -35.28 3.79 -39.76
CA SER A 15 -35.47 2.87 -38.64
C SER A 15 -34.11 2.44 -38.08
N TRP A 16 -33.83 2.78 -36.82
CA TRP A 16 -32.73 2.20 -36.04
C TRP A 16 -33.09 0.76 -35.62
N PRO A 17 -32.20 -0.23 -35.81
CA PRO A 17 -32.36 -1.51 -35.14
C PRO A 17 -31.86 -1.41 -33.70
N SER A 18 -32.71 -1.87 -32.78
CA SER A 18 -32.38 -2.12 -31.37
C SER A 18 -31.26 -3.15 -31.25
N ALA A 19 -30.10 -2.76 -30.74
CA ALA A 19 -29.05 -3.70 -30.39
C ALA A 19 -29.40 -4.37 -29.05
N SER A 20 -29.90 -5.60 -29.14
CA SER A 20 -29.97 -6.54 -28.02
C SER A 20 -28.54 -6.96 -27.65
N ALA A 21 -28.11 -6.62 -26.43
CA ALA A 21 -26.87 -7.11 -25.86
C ALA A 21 -27.04 -8.60 -25.48
N SER A 22 -26.60 -9.49 -26.36
CA SER A 22 -26.27 -10.88 -26.03
C SER A 22 -24.76 -11.00 -25.97
N GLY A 23 -24.24 -11.57 -24.89
CA GLY A 23 -22.81 -11.66 -24.61
C GLY A 23 -22.02 -12.35 -25.70
N GLU A 24 -20.91 -11.75 -26.09
CA GLU A 24 -19.90 -12.38 -26.93
C GLU A 24 -18.84 -13.04 -26.05
N GLU A 25 -18.68 -14.35 -26.25
CA GLU A 25 -17.60 -15.18 -25.73
C GLU A 25 -16.27 -14.77 -26.38
N PHE A 26 -15.25 -14.53 -25.55
CA PHE A 26 -13.92 -14.14 -25.99
C PHE A 26 -13.12 -15.38 -26.41
N TRP A 27 -12.68 -15.45 -27.67
CA TRP A 27 -11.77 -16.45 -28.20
C TRP A 27 -10.44 -15.79 -28.60
N PRO A 28 -9.26 -16.36 -28.29
CA PRO A 28 -7.99 -15.74 -28.63
C PRO A 28 -7.64 -16.03 -30.10
N GLY A 29 -7.81 -15.02 -30.95
CA GLY A 29 -7.37 -15.01 -32.35
C GLY A 29 -6.62 -13.73 -32.66
N GLN A 30 -5.30 -13.88 -32.84
CA GLN A 30 -4.30 -12.83 -33.04
C GLN A 30 -4.64 -11.86 -34.18
N SER A 31 -4.54 -10.56 -33.91
CA SER A 31 -4.38 -9.54 -34.96
C SER A 31 -2.89 -9.39 -35.27
N ALA A 32 -2.53 -9.51 -36.55
CA ALA A 32 -1.16 -9.47 -37.06
C ALA A 32 -0.45 -8.10 -36.92
N ALA A 33 -1.05 -7.13 -36.23
CA ALA A 33 -0.47 -5.81 -35.99
C ALA A 33 0.39 -5.74 -34.70
N ASP A 34 0.27 -6.71 -33.79
CA ASP A 34 1.02 -6.73 -32.52
C ASP A 34 2.43 -7.35 -32.63
N ILE A 35 2.81 -7.82 -33.81
CA ILE A 35 4.04 -8.60 -34.04
C ILE A 35 5.30 -7.70 -34.17
N LEU A 36 5.16 -6.37 -34.23
CA LEU A 36 6.30 -5.44 -34.43
C LEU A 36 6.71 -4.58 -33.22
N SER A 37 6.09 -4.77 -32.05
CA SER A 37 6.64 -4.32 -30.76
C SER A 37 6.95 -5.47 -29.79
N GLY A 38 6.76 -6.71 -30.24
CA GLY A 38 6.87 -7.93 -29.45
C GLY A 38 8.29 -8.43 -29.25
N ALA A 39 9.09 -7.74 -28.44
CA ALA A 39 9.89 -8.47 -27.47
C ALA A 39 9.02 -8.60 -26.22
N ALA A 40 8.11 -9.59 -26.18
CA ALA A 40 7.46 -9.96 -24.94
C ALA A 40 8.58 -10.21 -23.92
N SER A 41 8.73 -9.30 -22.96
CA SER A 41 9.88 -9.33 -22.04
C SER A 41 9.93 -10.71 -21.40
N ARG A 42 11.09 -11.38 -21.51
CA ARG A 42 11.31 -12.73 -20.96
C ARG A 42 11.32 -12.73 -19.42
N ARG A 43 11.13 -11.55 -18.80
CA ARG A 43 11.04 -11.38 -17.36
C ARG A 43 9.85 -12.12 -16.75
N ARG A 44 10.04 -12.53 -15.51
CA ARG A 44 9.01 -13.14 -14.67
C ARG A 44 8.40 -12.09 -13.73
N TYR A 45 7.16 -12.33 -13.32
CA TYR A 45 6.36 -11.40 -12.53
C TYR A 45 6.14 -11.98 -11.14
N LEU A 46 6.55 -11.25 -10.11
CA LEU A 46 6.25 -11.57 -8.72
C LEU A 46 5.08 -10.68 -8.29
N LEU A 47 4.00 -11.31 -7.82
CA LEU A 47 2.84 -10.64 -7.22
C LEU A 47 2.71 -11.11 -5.76
N TYR A 48 2.01 -10.35 -4.93
CA TYR A 48 1.73 -10.79 -3.56
C TYR A 48 0.47 -10.13 -3.00
N ASP A 49 -0.19 -10.79 -2.05
CA ASP A 49 -1.19 -10.17 -1.19
C ASP A 49 -0.95 -10.54 0.27
N VAL A 50 -1.64 -9.85 1.15
CA VAL A 50 -1.51 -9.92 2.59
C VAL A 50 -2.88 -10.22 3.19
N ASN A 51 -2.90 -10.94 4.32
CA ASN A 51 -4.10 -11.22 5.10
C ASN A 51 -5.07 -10.00 5.16
N PRO A 52 -6.37 -10.16 4.83
CA PRO A 52 -7.29 -9.02 4.70
C PRO A 52 -7.40 -8.07 5.92
N PRO A 53 -7.34 -8.54 7.19
CA PRO A 53 -7.35 -7.66 8.36
C PRO A 53 -6.12 -6.73 8.47
N GLU A 54 -5.03 -7.00 7.75
CA GLU A 54 -3.79 -6.23 7.89
C GLU A 54 -3.91 -4.83 7.30
N GLY A 55 -3.54 -3.84 8.13
CA GLY A 55 -3.67 -2.42 7.81
C GLY A 55 -2.60 -1.89 6.86
N PHE A 56 -2.78 -0.63 6.46
CA PHE A 56 -1.95 0.07 5.47
C PHE A 56 -0.44 0.03 5.81
N ASN A 57 -0.09 0.28 7.07
CA ASN A 57 1.32 0.36 7.47
C ASN A 57 2.01 -1.00 7.56
N LEU A 58 1.31 -2.07 7.96
CA LEU A 58 1.88 -3.42 7.95
C LEU A 58 2.09 -3.91 6.52
N ARG A 59 1.16 -3.61 5.60
CA ARG A 59 1.34 -3.92 4.16
C ARG A 59 2.57 -3.24 3.55
N ARG A 60 2.91 -2.04 4.00
CA ARG A 60 4.18 -1.35 3.63
C ARG A 60 5.42 -2.07 4.18
N ASP A 61 5.32 -2.66 5.37
CA ASP A 61 6.40 -3.49 5.91
C ASP A 61 6.57 -4.79 5.11
N VAL A 62 5.46 -5.46 4.77
CA VAL A 62 5.48 -6.66 3.91
C VAL A 62 6.07 -6.37 2.53
N TYR A 63 5.80 -5.20 1.95
CA TYR A 63 6.49 -4.76 0.71
C TYR A 63 8.01 -4.83 0.84
N ILE A 64 8.59 -4.42 1.98
CA ILE A 64 10.04 -4.48 2.19
C ILE A 64 10.55 -5.93 2.20
N ARG A 65 9.78 -6.84 2.80
CA ARG A 65 10.09 -8.28 2.82
C ARG A 65 10.08 -8.86 1.40
N ILE A 66 9.03 -8.59 0.63
CA ILE A 66 8.90 -9.06 -0.76
C ILE A 66 9.95 -8.43 -1.68
N ALA A 67 10.27 -7.15 -1.49
CA ALA A 67 11.35 -6.49 -2.24
C ALA A 67 12.72 -7.11 -1.94
N SER A 68 12.96 -7.56 -0.70
CA SER A 68 14.20 -8.28 -0.33
C SER A 68 14.29 -9.62 -1.05
N LEU A 69 13.19 -10.37 -1.09
CA LEU A 69 13.08 -11.57 -1.93
C LEU A 69 13.36 -11.26 -3.41
N LEU A 70 12.76 -10.21 -3.97
CA LEU A 70 12.98 -9.84 -5.37
C LEU A 70 14.47 -9.55 -5.65
N LYS A 71 15.16 -8.82 -4.75
CA LYS A 71 16.61 -8.59 -4.85
C LYS A 71 17.41 -9.90 -4.87
N THR A 72 16.98 -10.91 -4.15
CA THR A 72 17.58 -12.25 -4.19
C THR A 72 17.32 -12.94 -5.53
N LEU A 73 16.09 -12.89 -6.07
CA LEU A 73 15.74 -13.48 -7.37
C LEU A 73 16.50 -12.83 -8.53
N LEU A 74 16.67 -11.49 -8.48
CA LEU A 74 17.37 -10.69 -9.49
C LEU A 74 18.86 -11.04 -9.64
N LYS A 75 19.45 -11.78 -8.69
CA LYS A 75 20.81 -12.30 -8.82
C LYS A 75 20.91 -13.46 -9.83
N THR A 76 19.78 -14.04 -10.24
CA THR A 76 19.75 -15.24 -11.10
C THR A 76 18.92 -15.03 -12.37
N GLU A 77 17.72 -14.45 -12.26
CA GLU A 77 16.79 -14.27 -13.38
C GLU A 77 16.23 -12.84 -13.40
N GLU A 78 15.73 -12.40 -14.56
CA GLU A 78 15.01 -11.14 -14.67
C GLU A 78 13.61 -11.27 -14.06
N TRP A 79 13.37 -10.51 -12.99
CA TRP A 79 12.08 -10.43 -12.31
C TRP A 79 11.61 -8.98 -12.20
N VAL A 80 10.30 -8.79 -12.12
CA VAL A 80 9.68 -7.51 -11.77
C VAL A 80 8.64 -7.74 -10.68
N LEU A 81 8.59 -6.84 -9.71
CA LEU A 81 7.54 -6.85 -8.69
C LEU A 81 6.31 -6.11 -9.22
N VAL A 82 5.18 -6.79 -9.26
CA VAL A 82 3.88 -6.18 -9.55
C VAL A 82 3.31 -5.67 -8.23
N LEU A 83 3.05 -4.36 -8.18
CA LEU A 83 2.56 -3.70 -6.99
C LEU A 83 1.07 -4.05 -6.76
N PRO A 84 0.70 -4.60 -5.60
CA PRO A 84 -0.69 -4.99 -5.34
C PRO A 84 -1.56 -3.74 -5.14
N PRO A 85 -2.65 -3.57 -5.91
CA PRO A 85 -3.53 -2.43 -5.76
C PRO A 85 -4.06 -2.30 -4.33
N TRP A 86 -4.14 -1.07 -3.85
CA TRP A 86 -4.70 -0.80 -2.53
C TRP A 86 -6.23 -0.89 -2.58
N GLY A 87 -6.83 -1.47 -1.55
CA GLY A 87 -8.27 -1.65 -1.49
C GLY A 87 -8.75 -2.32 -0.21
N ARG A 88 -9.96 -1.95 0.24
CA ARG A 88 -10.72 -2.60 1.33
C ARG A 88 -9.89 -2.91 2.59
N LEU A 89 -9.17 -1.91 3.11
CA LEU A 89 -8.48 -2.06 4.40
C LEU A 89 -9.45 -1.86 5.55
N TYR A 90 -9.37 -2.70 6.60
CA TYR A 90 -10.25 -2.63 7.77
C TYR A 90 -10.25 -1.26 8.46
N HIS A 91 -9.15 -0.51 8.35
CA HIS A 91 -9.00 0.82 8.95
C HIS A 91 -9.46 1.98 8.05
N TRP A 92 -9.85 1.72 6.81
CA TRP A 92 -10.41 2.74 5.93
C TRP A 92 -11.84 3.05 6.37
N GLN A 93 -12.04 4.30 6.76
CA GLN A 93 -13.19 4.78 7.54
C GLN A 93 -14.26 5.44 6.68
N SER A 94 -13.98 5.62 5.40
CA SER A 94 -14.83 6.36 4.46
C SER A 94 -15.58 5.38 3.56
N PRO A 95 -16.70 4.78 4.03
CA PRO A 95 -17.46 3.80 3.26
C PRO A 95 -18.14 4.42 2.04
N ASP A 96 -18.40 5.73 2.09
CA ASP A 96 -19.09 6.47 1.02
C ASP A 96 -18.16 6.82 -0.15
N ILE A 97 -16.86 6.51 -0.06
CA ILE A 97 -15.87 6.72 -1.12
C ILE A 97 -15.44 5.37 -1.67
N HIS A 98 -15.40 5.24 -3.00
CA HIS A 98 -14.88 4.05 -3.65
C HIS A 98 -13.36 3.95 -3.42
N GLN A 99 -12.94 2.97 -2.62
CA GLN A 99 -11.55 2.76 -2.22
C GLN A 99 -11.11 1.32 -2.48
N VAL A 100 -11.02 0.96 -3.76
CA VAL A 100 -10.52 -0.34 -4.24
C VAL A 100 -9.81 -0.12 -5.58
N ARG A 101 -8.89 -1.02 -5.93
CA ARG A 101 -8.07 -0.93 -7.16
C ARG A 101 -7.23 0.36 -7.25
N ILE A 102 -6.86 0.95 -6.11
CA ILE A 102 -6.08 2.19 -6.08
C ILE A 102 -4.61 1.87 -6.42
N PRO A 103 -3.99 2.55 -7.39
CA PRO A 103 -2.60 2.32 -7.77
C PRO A 103 -1.63 2.84 -6.69
N TRP A 104 -0.39 2.35 -6.71
CA TRP A 104 0.65 2.84 -5.80
C TRP A 104 1.08 4.26 -6.09
N SER A 105 0.97 4.73 -7.34
CA SER A 105 1.25 6.11 -7.74
C SER A 105 0.48 7.17 -6.95
N ASP A 106 -0.68 6.81 -6.40
CA ASP A 106 -1.50 7.72 -5.58
C ASP A 106 -0.87 7.96 -4.20
N PHE A 107 -0.02 7.04 -3.71
CA PHE A 107 0.58 7.09 -2.38
C PHE A 107 2.10 7.23 -2.39
N PHE A 108 2.78 6.68 -3.39
CA PHE A 108 4.23 6.58 -3.47
C PHE A 108 4.77 7.03 -4.82
N ASP A 109 6.00 7.56 -4.80
CA ASP A 109 6.71 7.93 -6.01
C ASP A 109 7.31 6.68 -6.70
N LEU A 110 6.68 6.24 -7.79
CA LEU A 110 7.11 5.04 -8.53
C LEU A 110 8.55 5.12 -9.06
N PRO A 111 9.06 6.28 -9.56
CA PRO A 111 10.47 6.40 -9.91
C PRO A 111 11.41 6.13 -8.73
N SER A 112 11.07 6.60 -7.53
CA SER A 112 11.84 6.33 -6.31
C SER A 112 11.87 4.85 -5.96
N LEU A 113 10.74 4.15 -6.05
CA LEU A 113 10.67 2.70 -5.88
C LEU A 113 11.53 1.96 -6.91
N ASN A 114 11.43 2.35 -8.19
CA ASN A 114 12.15 1.76 -9.31
C ASN A 114 13.68 1.92 -9.23
N ARG A 115 14.18 2.91 -8.48
CA ARG A 115 15.62 3.03 -8.18
C ARG A 115 16.15 1.93 -7.27
N ASN A 116 15.29 1.28 -6.49
CA ASN A 116 15.68 0.19 -5.58
C ASN A 116 15.49 -1.19 -6.23
N ILE A 117 14.32 -1.42 -6.83
CA ILE A 117 13.95 -2.68 -7.50
C ILE A 117 13.01 -2.39 -8.68
N PRO A 118 13.02 -3.20 -9.76
CA PRO A 118 12.05 -3.06 -10.84
C PRO A 118 10.62 -3.31 -10.33
N VAL A 119 9.77 -2.29 -10.43
CA VAL A 119 8.36 -2.35 -10.04
C VAL A 119 7.45 -1.86 -11.16
N ILE A 120 6.27 -2.47 -11.26
CA ILE A 120 5.19 -2.04 -12.16
C ILE A 120 3.84 -2.08 -11.44
N GLU A 121 2.90 -1.27 -11.88
CA GLU A 121 1.51 -1.34 -11.41
C GLU A 121 0.81 -2.60 -11.95
N TYR A 122 -0.26 -3.03 -11.27
CA TYR A 122 -1.01 -4.22 -11.66
C TYR A 122 -1.66 -4.14 -13.05
N GLU A 123 -2.21 -2.99 -13.42
CA GLU A 123 -2.78 -2.80 -14.77
C GLU A 123 -1.71 -2.88 -15.86
N GLN A 124 -0.49 -2.42 -15.57
CA GLN A 124 0.64 -2.58 -16.49
C GLN A 124 1.03 -4.06 -16.64
N PHE A 125 0.97 -4.85 -15.57
CA PHE A 125 1.13 -6.30 -15.65
C PHE A 125 0.11 -6.93 -16.60
N ILE A 126 -1.19 -6.59 -16.48
CA ILE A 126 -2.24 -7.12 -17.37
C ILE A 126 -1.93 -6.83 -18.83
N ALA A 127 -1.48 -5.60 -19.14
CA ALA A 127 -1.14 -5.19 -20.50
C ALA A 127 0.08 -5.94 -21.06
N GLU A 128 1.11 -6.18 -20.23
CA GLU A 128 2.36 -6.81 -20.68
C GLU A 128 2.33 -8.35 -20.72
N SER A 129 1.55 -8.98 -19.83
CA SER A 129 1.45 -10.44 -19.75
C SER A 129 0.54 -11.03 -20.83
N GLY A 130 -0.31 -10.20 -21.44
CA GLY A 130 -1.34 -10.61 -22.41
C GLY A 130 -2.72 -10.87 -21.80
N GLY A 131 -2.92 -10.53 -20.52
CA GLY A 131 -4.23 -10.62 -19.84
C GLY A 131 -4.14 -10.76 -18.32
N PRO A 132 -5.27 -10.78 -17.61
CA PRO A 132 -5.31 -10.84 -16.15
C PRO A 132 -5.15 -12.29 -15.63
N PHE A 133 -4.17 -13.02 -16.17
CA PHE A 133 -3.90 -14.42 -15.83
C PHE A 133 -2.62 -14.52 -14.99
N ILE A 134 -2.72 -15.26 -13.88
CA ILE A 134 -1.60 -15.56 -12.98
C ILE A 134 -1.33 -17.07 -13.05
N ASP A 135 -0.19 -17.45 -13.61
CA ASP A 135 0.18 -18.86 -13.79
C ASP A 135 0.15 -19.68 -12.49
N GLN A 136 0.70 -19.16 -11.39
CA GLN A 136 0.78 -19.89 -10.12
C GLN A 136 0.48 -18.98 -8.93
N VAL A 137 -0.44 -19.40 -8.07
CA VAL A 137 -0.67 -18.81 -6.75
C VAL A 137 -0.16 -19.77 -5.68
N TYR A 138 0.72 -19.28 -4.81
CA TYR A 138 1.12 -19.96 -3.59
C TYR A 138 0.47 -19.29 -2.39
N VAL A 139 -0.39 -20.02 -1.68
CA VAL A 139 -0.96 -19.57 -0.41
C VAL A 139 0.00 -19.94 0.71
N LEU A 140 0.63 -18.94 1.32
CA LEU A 140 1.58 -19.18 2.40
C LEU A 140 0.85 -19.46 3.72
N GLN A 141 1.36 -20.41 4.48
CA GLN A 141 0.80 -20.83 5.75
C GLN A 141 1.91 -21.25 6.73
N GLY A 142 1.59 -21.34 8.01
CA GLY A 142 2.47 -22.00 8.97
C GLY A 142 2.58 -23.51 8.73
N TYR A 143 3.49 -24.17 9.45
CA TYR A 143 3.48 -25.63 9.56
C TYR A 143 2.40 -26.05 10.55
N ALA A 144 1.53 -26.99 10.16
CA ALA A 144 0.41 -27.46 10.98
C ALA A 144 0.88 -28.07 12.31
N GLU A 145 2.05 -28.70 12.29
CA GLU A 145 2.73 -29.28 13.45
C GLU A 145 3.34 -28.23 14.40
N GLY A 146 3.41 -26.96 14.00
CA GLY A 146 4.10 -25.91 14.74
C GLY A 146 5.60 -26.18 14.88
N TRP A 147 6.19 -25.68 15.96
CA TRP A 147 7.57 -25.99 16.35
C TRP A 147 7.68 -26.12 17.87
N LYS A 148 8.65 -26.91 18.33
CA LYS A 148 9.02 -26.98 19.75
C LYS A 148 10.00 -25.86 20.07
N GLU A 149 10.02 -25.44 21.33
CA GLU A 149 11.00 -24.44 21.80
C GLU A 149 12.43 -24.92 21.51
N GLY A 150 13.24 -24.03 20.91
CA GLY A 150 14.60 -24.34 20.48
C GLY A 150 14.74 -25.11 19.15
N ALA A 151 13.64 -25.47 18.50
CA ALA A 151 13.62 -26.20 17.21
C ALA A 151 13.13 -25.34 16.03
N TRP A 152 13.24 -24.02 16.13
CA TRP A 152 12.91 -23.13 15.02
C TRP A 152 14.01 -23.21 13.95
N GLU A 153 13.61 -23.46 12.71
CA GLU A 153 14.51 -23.54 11.56
C GLU A 153 13.85 -22.86 10.35
N GLU A 154 14.66 -22.31 9.46
CA GLU A 154 14.14 -21.80 8.19
C GLU A 154 13.88 -22.95 7.23
N LYS A 155 12.63 -23.08 6.78
CA LYS A 155 12.20 -24.12 5.84
C LYS A 155 10.95 -23.73 5.08
N ILE A 156 10.78 -24.37 3.94
CA ILE A 156 9.62 -24.20 3.08
C ILE A 156 9.29 -25.52 2.38
N ASP A 157 8.03 -25.93 2.45
CA ASP A 157 7.57 -27.19 1.89
C ASP A 157 6.21 -27.04 1.21
N SER A 158 6.04 -27.73 0.08
CA SER A 158 4.72 -27.97 -0.50
C SER A 158 3.93 -28.87 0.45
N ARG A 159 2.82 -28.35 0.99
CA ARG A 159 1.96 -29.05 1.94
C ARG A 159 0.49 -28.92 1.53
N PRO A 160 -0.38 -29.84 1.97
CA PRO A 160 -1.82 -29.62 1.87
C PRO A 160 -2.22 -28.30 2.52
N CYS A 161 -3.21 -27.62 1.93
CA CYS A 161 -3.78 -26.41 2.53
C CYS A 161 -4.40 -26.75 3.88
N ILE A 162 -4.01 -26.04 4.94
CA ILE A 162 -4.51 -26.25 6.30
C ILE A 162 -5.99 -25.85 6.37
N GLU A 163 -6.28 -24.66 5.86
CA GLU A 163 -7.64 -24.17 5.67
C GLU A 163 -8.00 -24.22 4.19
N PRO A 164 -9.29 -24.39 3.84
CA PRO A 164 -9.74 -24.26 2.47
C PRO A 164 -9.32 -22.90 1.91
N PRO A 165 -8.55 -22.85 0.80
CA PRO A 165 -8.09 -21.58 0.24
C PRO A 165 -9.30 -20.76 -0.22
N LEU A 166 -9.20 -19.43 -0.13
CA LEU A 166 -10.25 -18.49 -0.58
C LEU A 166 -10.38 -18.40 -2.12
N TYR A 167 -9.86 -19.40 -2.82
CA TYR A 167 -9.88 -19.51 -4.28
C TYR A 167 -10.81 -20.66 -4.67
N SER A 168 -11.62 -20.45 -5.71
CA SER A 168 -12.57 -21.45 -6.22
C SER A 168 -12.48 -21.56 -7.74
N GLN A 169 -12.61 -22.77 -8.27
CA GLN A 169 -12.56 -22.97 -9.72
C GLN A 169 -13.88 -22.55 -10.38
N ASP A 170 -13.77 -21.90 -11.53
CA ASP A 170 -14.90 -21.61 -12.40
C ASP A 170 -15.16 -22.75 -13.41
N LYS A 171 -16.13 -22.54 -14.31
CA LYS A 171 -16.55 -23.54 -15.30
C LYS A 171 -15.45 -23.88 -16.33
N HIS A 172 -14.41 -23.06 -16.44
CA HIS A 172 -13.28 -23.26 -17.33
C HIS A 172 -12.04 -23.74 -16.56
N GLU A 173 -12.22 -24.23 -15.33
CA GLU A 173 -11.17 -24.77 -14.46
C GLU A 173 -10.15 -23.73 -13.97
N TYR A 174 -10.38 -22.44 -14.24
CA TYR A 174 -9.55 -21.35 -13.71
C TYR A 174 -9.97 -20.97 -12.29
N TYR A 175 -9.00 -20.61 -11.45
CA TYR A 175 -9.24 -20.17 -10.09
C TYR A 175 -9.65 -18.70 -10.05
N ARG A 176 -10.80 -18.42 -9.45
CA ARG A 176 -11.28 -17.10 -9.05
C ARG A 176 -10.99 -16.86 -7.58
N GLY A 177 -10.68 -15.62 -7.24
CA GLY A 177 -10.39 -15.18 -5.88
C GLY A 177 -10.59 -13.67 -5.74
N TRP A 178 -10.10 -13.11 -4.63
CA TRP A 178 -10.21 -11.67 -4.37
C TRP A 178 -9.44 -10.82 -5.39
N PHE A 179 -8.19 -11.18 -5.69
CA PHE A 179 -7.30 -10.51 -6.66
C PHE A 179 -7.41 -8.97 -6.67
N TRP A 180 -7.28 -8.37 -5.48
CA TRP A 180 -7.33 -6.90 -5.27
C TRP A 180 -8.59 -6.21 -5.80
N GLY A 181 -9.68 -6.97 -5.94
CA GLY A 181 -10.97 -6.49 -6.41
C GLY A 181 -11.16 -6.55 -7.93
N TYR A 182 -10.22 -7.15 -8.68
CA TYR A 182 -10.34 -7.41 -10.12
C TYR A 182 -11.06 -8.74 -10.37
N GLU A 183 -12.34 -8.66 -10.73
CA GLU A 183 -13.20 -9.84 -10.93
C GLU A 183 -12.84 -10.65 -12.17
N GLU A 184 -12.13 -10.02 -13.11
CA GLU A 184 -11.60 -10.57 -14.35
C GLU A 184 -10.36 -11.45 -14.13
N THR A 185 -9.64 -11.28 -13.00
CA THR A 185 -8.39 -11.99 -12.74
C THR A 185 -8.59 -13.48 -12.50
N ARG A 186 -7.71 -14.29 -13.09
CA ARG A 186 -7.74 -15.75 -13.00
C ARG A 186 -6.38 -16.32 -12.62
N GLY A 187 -6.36 -17.22 -11.65
CA GLY A 187 -5.21 -18.09 -11.38
C GLY A 187 -5.30 -19.38 -12.18
N LEU A 188 -4.21 -19.80 -12.83
CA LEU A 188 -4.18 -21.08 -13.55
C LEU A 188 -3.99 -22.25 -12.59
N ASN A 189 -3.18 -22.07 -11.54
CA ASN A 189 -2.96 -23.06 -10.51
C ASN A 189 -2.88 -22.42 -9.11
N VAL A 190 -3.38 -23.14 -8.10
CA VAL A 190 -3.34 -22.71 -6.69
C VAL A 190 -2.87 -23.88 -5.83
N SER A 191 -1.85 -23.65 -5.01
CA SER A 191 -1.38 -24.62 -4.02
C SER A 191 -0.86 -23.92 -2.77
N CYS A 192 -0.73 -24.65 -1.66
CA CYS A 192 -0.26 -24.09 -0.40
C CYS A 192 1.21 -24.42 -0.12
N LEU A 193 1.95 -23.47 0.46
CA LEU A 193 3.31 -23.67 0.95
C LEU A 193 3.34 -23.39 2.45
N SER A 194 3.76 -24.38 3.23
CA SER A 194 4.10 -24.14 4.63
C SER A 194 5.49 -23.52 4.69
N VAL A 195 5.62 -22.39 5.39
CA VAL A 195 6.86 -21.62 5.47
C VAL A 195 7.18 -21.20 6.90
N GLN A 196 8.47 -21.25 7.23
CA GLN A 196 9.08 -20.67 8.42
C GLN A 196 10.38 -20.03 7.97
N GLY A 197 10.55 -18.72 8.22
CA GLY A 197 11.80 -18.04 7.92
C GLY A 197 11.64 -16.71 7.19
N SER A 198 12.79 -16.19 6.78
CA SER A 198 12.89 -14.93 6.07
C SER A 198 12.38 -15.00 4.63
N ALA A 199 12.00 -13.87 4.05
CA ALA A 199 11.40 -13.81 2.72
C ALA A 199 12.23 -14.51 1.63
N SER A 200 13.55 -14.43 1.68
CA SER A 200 14.43 -15.09 0.70
C SER A 200 14.41 -16.63 0.73
N ILE A 201 13.83 -17.27 1.76
CA ILE A 201 13.72 -18.74 1.84
C ILE A 201 12.93 -19.36 0.69
N ILE A 202 12.02 -18.59 0.08
CA ILE A 202 11.19 -19.05 -1.05
C ILE A 202 11.92 -18.98 -2.39
N ALA A 203 13.07 -18.29 -2.48
CA ALA A 203 13.78 -18.09 -3.74
C ALA A 203 14.10 -19.39 -4.49
N PRO A 204 14.55 -20.49 -3.85
CA PRO A 204 14.76 -21.77 -4.53
C PRO A 204 13.48 -22.35 -5.16
N VAL A 205 12.32 -22.19 -4.51
CA VAL A 205 11.04 -22.64 -5.05
C VAL A 205 10.73 -21.88 -6.33
N LEU A 206 10.86 -20.55 -6.31
CA LEU A 206 10.57 -19.69 -7.46
C LEU A 206 11.55 -19.89 -8.63
N LEU A 207 12.82 -20.16 -8.36
CA LEU A 207 13.86 -20.31 -9.38
C LEU A 207 13.97 -21.73 -9.94
N ARG A 208 13.67 -22.78 -9.15
CA ARG A 208 13.96 -24.17 -9.55
C ARG A 208 12.72 -25.04 -9.67
N ASN A 209 11.70 -24.80 -8.85
CA ASN A 209 10.56 -25.70 -8.72
C ASN A 209 9.37 -25.30 -9.60
N THR A 210 9.41 -24.12 -10.23
CA THR A 210 8.34 -23.65 -11.12
C THR A 210 8.89 -22.93 -12.34
N SER A 211 8.31 -23.26 -13.51
CA SER A 211 8.53 -22.55 -14.77
C SER A 211 7.51 -21.44 -15.02
N ALA A 212 6.62 -21.16 -14.06
CA ALA A 212 5.58 -20.14 -14.15
C ALA A 212 6.20 -18.75 -14.43
N ARG A 213 5.61 -18.03 -15.40
CA ARG A 213 6.02 -16.67 -15.76
C ARG A 213 5.52 -15.65 -14.75
N SER A 214 4.34 -15.84 -14.19
CA SER A 214 3.79 -14.99 -13.13
C SER A 214 3.43 -15.79 -11.88
N VAL A 215 4.01 -15.44 -10.73
CA VAL A 215 3.78 -16.12 -9.45
C VAL A 215 3.26 -15.13 -8.43
N MET A 216 2.12 -15.47 -7.81
CA MET A 216 1.54 -14.72 -6.70
C MET A 216 1.79 -15.42 -5.37
N LEU A 217 2.30 -14.68 -4.38
CA LEU A 217 2.44 -15.11 -3.00
C LEU A 217 1.30 -14.51 -2.16
N ASP A 218 0.27 -15.29 -1.89
CA ASP A 218 -0.79 -14.89 -0.97
C ASP A 218 -0.35 -15.15 0.48
N ARG A 219 -0.91 -14.39 1.43
CA ARG A 219 -0.55 -14.44 2.85
C ARG A 219 0.93 -14.14 3.11
N ALA A 220 1.48 -13.16 2.37
CA ALA A 220 2.89 -12.79 2.41
C ALA A 220 3.38 -12.31 3.79
N GLU A 221 2.49 -11.99 4.74
CA GLU A 221 2.87 -11.67 6.11
C GLU A 221 3.55 -12.83 6.86
N ASN A 222 3.38 -14.07 6.40
CA ASN A 222 4.06 -15.25 6.97
C ASN A 222 5.58 -15.22 6.77
N LEU A 223 6.08 -14.40 5.84
CA LEU A 223 7.51 -14.24 5.59
C LEU A 223 8.10 -13.19 6.53
N LEU A 224 9.28 -13.46 7.10
CA LEU A 224 10.01 -12.51 7.93
C LEU A 224 10.98 -11.64 7.09
N HIS A 225 11.55 -10.61 7.70
CA HIS A 225 12.64 -9.83 7.09
C HIS A 225 13.94 -10.65 7.07
N ASP A 226 14.67 -10.63 5.95
CA ASP A 226 16.00 -11.29 5.83
C ASP A 226 17.02 -10.73 6.84
N HIS A 227 17.14 -9.40 6.92
CA HIS A 227 17.99 -8.75 7.89
C HIS A 227 17.40 -7.39 8.27
N TYR A 228 16.52 -7.39 9.29
CA TYR A 228 15.88 -6.18 9.78
C TYR A 228 16.91 -5.13 10.24
N GLY A 229 16.71 -3.87 9.86
CA GLY A 229 17.63 -2.77 10.18
C GLY A 229 18.98 -2.79 9.42
N GLY A 230 19.19 -3.74 8.51
CA GLY A 230 20.37 -3.77 7.64
C GLY A 230 20.30 -2.77 6.49
N LYS A 231 21.40 -2.65 5.72
CA LYS A 231 21.47 -1.78 4.55
C LYS A 231 20.35 -2.06 3.54
N GLU A 232 20.12 -3.32 3.18
CA GLU A 232 19.11 -3.68 2.17
C GLU A 232 17.67 -3.36 2.63
N TYR A 233 17.39 -3.55 3.92
CA TYR A 233 16.15 -3.10 4.55
C TYR A 233 16.00 -1.58 4.43
N TRP A 234 17.03 -0.82 4.80
CA TRP A 234 17.00 0.64 4.77
C TRP A 234 16.96 1.22 3.36
N ASP A 235 17.63 0.62 2.37
CA ASP A 235 17.54 1.05 0.97
C ASP A 235 16.11 0.89 0.45
N THR A 236 15.48 -0.26 0.71
CA THR A 236 14.09 -0.47 0.34
C THR A 236 13.17 0.48 1.10
N ARG A 237 13.37 0.65 2.40
CA ARG A 237 12.58 1.57 3.23
C ARG A 237 12.70 3.03 2.76
N ARG A 238 13.89 3.46 2.36
CA ARG A 238 14.19 4.82 1.86
C ARG A 238 13.66 5.05 0.46
N SER A 239 13.52 4.00 -0.35
CA SER A 239 12.89 4.08 -1.69
C SER A 239 11.39 4.37 -1.65
N MET A 240 10.72 4.08 -0.53
CA MET A 240 9.29 4.37 -0.30
C MET A 240 9.04 5.84 0.02
N VAL A 241 9.38 6.71 -0.94
CA VAL A 241 9.11 8.15 -0.88
C VAL A 241 7.63 8.37 -1.20
N PHE A 242 6.94 9.16 -0.36
CA PHE A 242 5.53 9.48 -0.61
C PHE A 242 5.34 10.30 -1.89
N ALA A 243 4.19 10.12 -2.53
CA ALA A 243 3.81 10.85 -3.73
C ALA A 243 3.93 12.36 -3.52
N ARG A 244 4.42 13.07 -4.55
CA ARG A 244 4.77 14.49 -4.45
C ARG A 244 3.58 15.36 -4.04
N HIS A 245 2.38 15.05 -4.51
CA HIS A 245 1.18 15.83 -4.17
C HIS A 245 0.83 15.71 -2.67
N LEU A 246 1.00 14.54 -2.05
CA LEU A 246 0.77 14.35 -0.62
C LEU A 246 1.82 15.09 0.24
N ARG A 247 3.10 15.04 -0.19
CA ARG A 247 4.16 15.83 0.47
C ARG A 247 3.85 17.33 0.43
N ALA A 248 3.43 17.83 -0.73
CA ALA A 248 3.08 19.24 -0.91
C ALA A 248 1.93 19.68 0.01
N VAL A 249 0.88 18.87 0.17
CA VAL A 249 -0.23 19.14 1.11
C VAL A 249 0.29 19.20 2.55
N GLY A 250 1.12 18.24 2.95
CA GLY A 250 1.72 18.23 4.28
C GLY A 250 2.64 19.43 4.53
N ASP A 251 3.41 19.86 3.53
CA ASP A 251 4.29 21.04 3.61
C ASP A 251 3.51 22.35 3.67
N GLU A 252 2.40 22.46 2.91
CA GLU A 252 1.48 23.59 3.00
C GLU A 252 0.88 23.67 4.41
N PHE A 253 0.42 22.55 4.94
CA PHE A 253 -0.14 22.49 6.30
C PHE A 253 0.89 22.90 7.35
N ARG A 254 2.12 22.35 7.27
CA ARG A 254 3.25 22.69 8.14
C ARG A 254 3.54 24.19 8.11
N SER A 255 3.62 24.77 6.92
CA SER A 255 3.90 26.20 6.74
C SER A 255 2.78 27.05 7.36
N ARG A 256 1.53 26.76 7.01
CA ARG A 256 0.36 27.58 7.35
C ARG A 256 -0.02 27.50 8.83
N TYR A 257 0.01 26.31 9.42
CA TYR A 257 -0.55 26.08 10.76
C TYR A 257 0.52 25.84 11.83
N LEU A 258 1.72 25.40 11.45
CA LEU A 258 2.76 24.95 12.39
C LEU A 258 4.02 25.81 12.37
N ASN A 259 4.09 26.85 11.51
CA ASN A 259 5.28 27.69 11.34
C ASN A 259 6.54 26.85 11.05
N SER A 260 6.37 25.85 10.19
CA SER A 260 7.36 24.80 9.90
C SER A 260 7.63 24.76 8.40
N THR A 261 8.91 24.77 8.04
CA THR A 261 9.39 24.60 6.65
C THR A 261 10.73 23.89 6.68
N ASP A 262 11.07 23.12 5.66
CA ASP A 262 12.34 22.38 5.60
C ASP A 262 13.58 23.26 5.87
N VAL A 263 13.58 24.50 5.38
CA VAL A 263 14.66 25.47 5.62
C VAL A 263 14.72 25.90 7.09
N ALA A 264 13.59 26.30 7.69
CA ALA A 264 13.53 26.74 9.08
C ALA A 264 13.78 25.59 10.07
N ASP A 265 13.40 24.37 9.69
CA ASP A 265 13.45 23.17 10.51
C ASP A 265 14.80 22.44 10.38
N GLY A 266 15.70 22.92 9.52
CA GLY A 266 17.00 22.30 9.25
C GLY A 266 16.88 20.89 8.66
N ILE A 267 15.88 20.66 7.80
CA ILE A 267 15.59 19.36 7.18
C ILE A 267 15.89 19.48 5.69
N PRO A 268 17.16 19.32 5.26
CA PRO A 268 17.49 19.34 3.84
C PRO A 268 16.81 18.15 3.14
N PHE A 269 16.18 18.42 2.00
CA PHE A 269 15.52 17.42 1.18
C PHE A 269 16.25 17.23 -0.16
N GLU A 270 16.33 15.99 -0.63
CA GLU A 270 16.87 15.62 -1.93
C GLU A 270 15.87 14.67 -2.58
N GLU A 271 15.47 14.96 -3.82
CA GLU A 271 14.45 14.18 -4.54
C GLU A 271 14.98 12.78 -4.88
N ASP A 272 16.27 12.66 -5.20
CA ASP A 272 16.91 11.36 -5.35
C ASP A 272 17.31 10.80 -3.98
N TRP A 273 16.45 9.94 -3.43
CA TRP A 273 16.69 9.30 -2.12
C TRP A 273 18.06 8.61 -2.05
N THR A 274 18.65 8.14 -3.14
CA THR A 274 19.98 7.48 -3.11
C THR A 274 21.10 8.45 -2.75
N ARG A 275 20.89 9.75 -3.01
CA ARG A 275 21.83 10.84 -2.74
C ARG A 275 21.56 11.54 -1.40
N MET A 276 20.36 11.37 -0.83
CA MET A 276 19.98 11.93 0.47
C MET A 276 20.81 11.34 1.61
N LYS A 277 21.82 12.07 2.08
CA LYS A 277 22.65 11.69 3.24
C LYS A 277 22.60 12.80 4.28
N VAL A 278 22.16 12.45 5.47
CA VAL A 278 22.09 13.37 6.61
C VAL A 278 22.90 12.79 7.77
N LYS A 279 23.50 13.67 8.58
CA LYS A 279 24.13 13.24 9.82
C LYS A 279 23.03 12.95 10.85
N LEU A 280 23.09 11.81 11.53
CA LEU A 280 22.13 11.47 12.57
C LEU A 280 22.05 12.60 13.62
N GLY A 281 20.82 13.00 13.97
CA GLY A 281 20.56 14.09 14.92
C GLY A 281 20.90 15.51 14.40
N SER A 282 21.10 15.69 13.09
CA SER A 282 21.34 17.03 12.52
C SER A 282 20.06 17.81 12.18
N SER A 283 18.94 17.10 11.97
CA SER A 283 17.63 17.71 11.77
C SER A 283 17.15 18.36 13.07
N LEU A 284 16.58 19.56 12.98
CA LEU A 284 16.05 20.26 14.15
C LEU A 284 14.54 19.98 14.35
N GLY A 285 13.77 19.88 13.27
CA GLY A 285 12.31 19.73 13.33
C GLY A 285 11.58 21.05 13.54
N GLY A 286 10.33 21.11 13.08
CA GLY A 286 9.45 22.27 13.22
C GLY A 286 9.08 22.56 14.68
N PRO A 287 8.63 23.79 15.00
CA PRO A 287 8.40 24.24 16.38
C PRO A 287 7.05 23.72 16.94
N TYR A 288 6.81 22.41 16.84
CA TYR A 288 5.63 21.73 17.36
C TYR A 288 5.95 20.29 17.77
N LEU A 289 5.15 19.74 18.68
CA LEU A 289 5.20 18.33 19.06
C LEU A 289 4.35 17.50 18.10
N GLY A 290 4.86 16.38 17.58
CA GLY A 290 4.10 15.43 16.78
C GLY A 290 3.64 14.24 17.63
N VAL A 291 2.35 13.95 17.63
CA VAL A 291 1.78 12.84 18.41
C VAL A 291 0.91 11.96 17.52
N HIS A 292 1.16 10.66 17.56
CA HIS A 292 0.27 9.66 16.98
C HIS A 292 -0.48 8.92 18.09
N LEU A 293 -1.80 9.14 18.17
CA LEU A 293 -2.69 8.49 19.13
C LEU A 293 -3.57 7.46 18.42
N ARG A 294 -3.16 6.19 18.47
CA ARG A 294 -3.99 5.08 17.99
C ARG A 294 -5.00 4.68 19.07
N ARG A 295 -6.28 4.69 18.73
CA ARG A 295 -7.40 4.48 19.66
C ARG A 295 -8.21 3.24 19.29
N LYS A 296 -8.82 3.18 18.11
CA LYS A 296 -9.96 2.27 17.79
C LYS A 296 -9.81 0.82 18.28
N ASP A 297 -9.23 -0.04 17.47
CA ASP A 297 -9.04 -1.47 17.73
C ASP A 297 -8.08 -1.71 18.89
N PHE A 298 -7.10 -0.82 19.06
CA PHE A 298 -6.12 -0.86 20.15
C PHE A 298 -6.75 -0.74 21.54
N ILE A 299 -7.84 0.01 21.73
CA ILE A 299 -8.59 0.05 23.00
C ILE A 299 -9.27 -1.29 23.29
N TRP A 300 -9.51 -2.17 22.33
CA TRP A 300 -10.12 -3.47 22.61
C TRP A 300 -9.07 -4.57 22.77
N GLY A 301 -8.00 -4.52 21.98
CA GLY A 301 -6.93 -5.53 21.99
C GLY A 301 -5.78 -5.27 22.99
N HIS A 302 -5.52 -4.01 23.36
CA HIS A 302 -4.32 -3.59 24.10
C HIS A 302 -4.63 -2.52 25.18
N ARG A 303 -5.73 -2.67 25.93
CA ARG A 303 -6.19 -1.66 26.91
C ARG A 303 -5.15 -1.19 27.90
N GLU A 304 -4.27 -2.09 28.33
CA GLU A 304 -3.27 -1.82 29.36
C GLU A 304 -2.07 -1.04 28.81
N ASP A 305 -1.84 -1.10 27.49
CA ASP A 305 -0.72 -0.46 26.81
C ASP A 305 -1.08 0.89 26.18
N VAL A 306 -2.36 1.28 26.21
CA VAL A 306 -2.87 2.54 25.64
C VAL A 306 -3.26 3.50 26.77
N PRO A 307 -2.71 4.72 26.83
CA PRO A 307 -3.09 5.68 27.86
C PRO A 307 -4.56 6.12 27.73
N SER A 308 -5.18 6.49 28.85
CA SER A 308 -6.44 7.26 28.82
C SER A 308 -6.22 8.63 28.16
N LEU A 309 -7.30 9.30 27.72
CA LEU A 309 -7.18 10.63 27.12
C LEU A 309 -6.53 11.63 28.10
N ASP A 310 -6.93 11.66 29.36
CA ASP A 310 -6.27 12.47 30.40
C ASP A 310 -4.79 12.08 30.62
N GLY A 311 -4.47 10.78 30.54
CA GLY A 311 -3.09 10.30 30.62
C GLY A 311 -2.24 10.81 29.46
N ALA A 312 -2.75 10.69 28.24
CA ALA A 312 -2.11 11.17 27.02
C ALA A 312 -1.91 12.69 27.08
N VAL A 313 -2.95 13.46 27.41
CA VAL A 313 -2.88 14.93 27.49
C VAL A 313 -1.88 15.40 28.55
N ARG A 314 -1.86 14.78 29.73
CA ARG A 314 -0.84 15.09 30.76
C ARG A 314 0.57 14.83 30.24
N LYS A 315 0.79 13.72 29.54
CA LYS A 315 2.09 13.40 28.95
C LYS A 315 2.47 14.38 27.84
N ILE A 316 1.54 14.72 26.94
CA ILE A 316 1.72 15.73 25.88
C ILE A 316 2.19 17.06 26.48
N ARG A 317 1.46 17.59 27.46
CA ARG A 317 1.81 18.87 28.11
C ARG A 317 3.16 18.82 28.82
N SER A 318 3.49 17.69 29.45
CA SER A 318 4.81 17.50 30.06
C SER A 318 5.94 17.61 29.04
N LEU A 319 5.75 17.07 27.83
CA LEU A 319 6.75 17.13 26.75
C LEU A 319 6.82 18.50 26.11
N MET A 320 5.67 19.11 25.83
CA MET A 320 5.60 20.49 25.34
C MET A 320 6.37 21.43 26.26
N LYS A 321 6.18 21.30 27.58
CA LYS A 321 6.95 22.08 28.58
C LYS A 321 8.44 21.74 28.56
N ALA A 322 8.81 20.46 28.48
CA ALA A 322 10.21 20.03 28.48
C ALA A 322 10.98 20.52 27.25
N HIS A 323 10.31 20.60 26.09
CA HIS A 323 10.90 20.99 24.82
C HIS A 323 10.58 22.44 24.40
N GLN A 324 9.87 23.20 25.24
CA GLN A 324 9.49 24.60 25.00
C GLN A 324 8.69 24.76 23.69
N LEU A 325 7.66 23.93 23.52
CA LEU A 325 6.80 23.91 22.34
C LEU A 325 5.40 24.41 22.70
N ASP A 326 4.87 25.34 21.92
CA ASP A 326 3.54 25.92 22.13
C ASP A 326 2.44 25.21 21.33
N LYS A 327 2.81 24.44 20.30
CA LYS A 327 1.89 23.73 19.42
C LYS A 327 2.11 22.22 19.48
N VAL A 328 1.02 21.48 19.27
CA VAL A 328 1.03 20.02 19.12
C VAL A 328 0.17 19.63 17.94
N PHE A 329 0.73 18.85 17.02
CA PHE A 329 0.01 18.19 15.95
C PHE A 329 -0.38 16.78 16.39
N VAL A 330 -1.66 16.43 16.21
CA VAL A 330 -2.21 15.13 16.62
C VAL A 330 -2.76 14.37 15.42
N ALA A 331 -2.08 13.29 15.04
CA ALA A 331 -2.58 12.27 14.15
C ALA A 331 -3.32 11.19 14.97
N THR A 332 -4.60 10.95 14.69
CA THR A 332 -5.39 9.99 15.46
C THR A 332 -6.54 9.41 14.64
N ASP A 333 -6.90 8.16 14.94
CA ASP A 333 -8.10 7.49 14.44
C ASP A 333 -9.27 7.54 15.45
N ALA A 334 -9.15 8.37 16.50
CA ALA A 334 -10.19 8.57 17.51
C ALA A 334 -11.56 8.90 16.89
N VAL A 335 -12.62 8.33 17.47
CA VAL A 335 -14.00 8.63 17.05
C VAL A 335 -14.39 10.04 17.47
N ARG A 336 -15.42 10.62 16.82
CA ARG A 336 -15.86 12.01 17.04
C ARG A 336 -16.00 12.40 18.52
N LYS A 337 -16.61 11.55 19.35
CA LYS A 337 -16.78 11.82 20.79
C LYS A 337 -15.44 11.95 21.53
N GLU A 338 -14.50 11.05 21.27
CA GLU A 338 -13.15 11.14 21.88
C GLU A 338 -12.39 12.35 21.35
N LEU A 339 -12.59 12.70 20.07
CA LEU A 339 -11.95 13.88 19.47
C LEU A 339 -12.47 15.19 20.09
N GLU A 340 -13.78 15.31 20.31
CA GLU A 340 -14.40 16.46 20.99
C GLU A 340 -13.88 16.59 22.44
N GLU A 341 -13.73 15.47 23.15
CA GLU A 341 -13.13 15.45 24.48
C GLU A 341 -11.65 15.84 24.45
N LEU A 342 -10.89 15.31 23.51
CA LEU A 342 -9.48 15.62 23.33
C LEU A 342 -9.28 17.13 23.02
N ARG A 343 -10.14 17.72 22.19
CA ARG A 343 -10.17 19.18 21.92
C ARG A 343 -10.39 20.00 23.18
N ARG A 344 -11.29 19.55 24.05
CA ARG A 344 -11.56 20.23 25.32
C ARG A 344 -10.37 20.14 26.27
N LEU A 345 -9.71 18.99 26.33
CA LEU A 345 -8.58 18.75 27.24
C LEU A 345 -7.28 19.40 26.73
N LEU A 346 -7.10 19.48 25.41
CA LEU A 346 -5.92 20.00 24.72
C LEU A 346 -6.30 21.03 23.62
N PRO A 347 -6.80 22.23 23.99
CA PRO A 347 -7.23 23.25 23.02
C PRO A 347 -6.13 23.72 22.07
N GLU A 348 -4.87 23.59 22.48
CA GLU A 348 -3.69 23.92 21.69
C GLU A 348 -3.38 22.93 20.54
N MET A 349 -4.16 21.84 20.43
CA MET A 349 -3.93 20.84 19.39
C MET A 349 -4.35 21.30 18.00
N VAL A 350 -3.54 20.92 17.03
CA VAL A 350 -3.76 21.12 15.60
C VAL A 350 -3.88 19.75 14.94
N ARG A 351 -4.79 19.61 13.98
CA ARG A 351 -5.00 18.36 13.24
C ARG A 351 -5.26 18.67 11.77
N PHE A 352 -4.83 17.77 10.90
CA PHE A 352 -5.23 17.78 9.50
C PHE A 352 -6.65 17.22 9.37
N GLU A 353 -7.60 18.06 8.98
CA GLU A 353 -8.99 17.69 8.75
C GLU A 353 -9.31 17.92 7.28
N PRO A 354 -9.26 16.85 6.44
CA PRO A 354 -9.52 17.01 5.02
C PRO A 354 -10.97 17.42 4.78
N THR A 355 -11.17 18.28 3.79
CA THR A 355 -12.48 18.50 3.17
C THR A 355 -12.98 17.21 2.51
N TRP A 356 -14.25 17.18 2.13
CA TRP A 356 -14.80 16.02 1.43
C TRP A 356 -14.11 15.82 0.06
N GLU A 357 -13.81 16.91 -0.65
CA GLU A 357 -13.07 16.84 -1.92
C GLU A 357 -11.63 16.32 -1.73
N GLU A 358 -10.93 16.78 -0.69
CA GLU A 358 -9.58 16.28 -0.36
C GLU A 358 -9.59 14.80 0.04
N LEU A 359 -10.62 14.36 0.78
CA LEU A 359 -10.77 12.96 1.16
C LEU A 359 -11.08 12.07 -0.05
N GLU A 360 -11.92 12.55 -0.97
CA GLU A 360 -12.18 11.85 -2.24
C GLU A 360 -10.92 11.79 -3.11
N LEU A 361 -10.10 12.84 -3.12
CA LEU A 361 -8.87 12.89 -3.91
C LEU A 361 -7.76 12.01 -3.33
N TYR A 362 -7.46 12.18 -2.03
CA TYR A 362 -6.32 11.52 -1.40
C TYR A 362 -6.65 10.14 -0.83
N LYS A 363 -7.94 9.80 -0.69
CA LYS A 363 -8.41 8.59 -0.01
C LYS A 363 -7.92 8.53 1.44
N ASP A 364 -8.35 7.51 2.18
CA ASP A 364 -7.94 7.34 3.58
C ASP A 364 -6.43 7.10 3.71
N GLY A 365 -5.82 6.42 2.73
CA GLY A 365 -4.38 6.18 2.69
C GLY A 365 -3.55 7.46 2.53
N GLY A 366 -3.99 8.39 1.66
CA GLY A 366 -3.30 9.66 1.44
C GLY A 366 -3.41 10.59 2.63
N VAL A 367 -4.59 10.64 3.28
CA VAL A 367 -4.78 11.38 4.54
C VAL A 367 -3.85 10.84 5.63
N ALA A 368 -3.75 9.51 5.78
CA ALA A 368 -2.83 8.89 6.73
C ALA A 368 -1.35 9.20 6.40
N ILE A 369 -0.99 9.31 5.12
CA ILE A 369 0.35 9.74 4.69
C ILE A 369 0.62 11.19 5.05
N VAL A 370 -0.35 12.10 4.86
CA VAL A 370 -0.22 13.51 5.25
C VAL A 370 -0.01 13.63 6.77
N ASP A 371 -0.80 12.91 7.57
CA ASP A 371 -0.61 12.82 9.03
C ASP A 371 0.80 12.33 9.39
N GLN A 372 1.27 11.25 8.77
CA GLN A 372 2.63 10.72 9.00
C GLN A 372 3.72 11.69 8.57
N TRP A 373 3.53 12.40 7.45
CA TRP A 373 4.46 13.39 6.95
C TRP A 373 4.61 14.55 7.94
N ILE A 374 3.48 15.12 8.39
CA ILE A 374 3.50 16.21 9.36
C ILE A 374 4.11 15.73 10.69
N CYS A 375 3.76 14.54 11.17
CA CYS A 375 4.38 13.96 12.37
C CYS A 375 5.91 13.81 12.24
N ALA A 376 6.41 13.37 11.09
CA ALA A 376 7.84 13.13 10.86
C ALA A 376 8.70 14.41 10.81
N HIS A 377 8.09 15.60 10.72
CA HIS A 377 8.80 16.89 10.68
C HIS A 377 8.69 17.67 12.01
N ALA A 378 8.14 17.06 13.07
CA ALA A 378 8.01 17.66 14.38
C ALA A 378 9.34 17.73 15.15
N ARG A 379 9.37 18.48 16.27
CA ARG A 379 10.48 18.52 17.22
C ARG A 379 10.10 17.88 18.56
N PRO A 380 11.01 17.14 19.22
CA PRO A 380 12.27 16.61 18.68
C PRO A 380 12.02 15.61 17.54
N PRO A 381 12.86 15.59 16.49
CA PRO A 381 12.67 14.67 15.36
C PRO A 381 12.84 13.20 15.76
N ASP A 382 13.63 12.93 16.80
CA ASP A 382 13.85 11.59 17.36
C ASP A 382 12.76 11.18 18.37
N LEU A 383 11.89 12.13 18.76
CA LEU A 383 10.85 11.93 19.75
C LEU A 383 9.47 12.00 19.08
N LEU A 384 9.20 11.06 18.18
CA LEU A 384 7.83 10.72 17.91
C LEU A 384 7.33 9.86 19.08
N GLN A 385 6.55 10.46 19.99
CA GLN A 385 5.84 9.67 20.99
C GLN A 385 4.68 8.93 20.34
N LEU A 386 4.99 7.73 19.85
CA LEU A 386 4.02 6.67 19.70
C LEU A 386 3.46 6.38 21.10
N MET A 387 2.23 6.82 21.37
CA MET A 387 1.54 6.43 22.60
C MET A 387 0.88 5.04 22.48
N THR A 388 1.34 4.22 21.51
CA THR A 388 0.92 2.83 21.23
C THR A 388 2.01 2.09 20.46
N ALA A 389 2.22 0.80 20.74
CA ALA A 389 3.43 0.05 20.40
C ALA A 389 3.74 -0.22 18.90
N ASP A 390 2.82 -0.10 17.95
CA ASP A 390 3.03 -0.74 16.61
C ASP A 390 2.77 0.14 15.38
N THR A 391 3.35 1.35 15.31
CA THR A 391 3.34 2.10 14.05
C THR A 391 4.73 2.54 13.63
N LEU A 392 5.29 1.84 12.63
CA LEU A 392 6.51 2.24 11.91
C LEU A 392 6.24 3.54 11.10
N ILE A 393 6.21 4.67 11.80
CA ILE A 393 6.25 6.00 11.18
C ILE A 393 7.69 6.22 10.69
N PRO A 394 7.92 6.88 9.53
CA PRO A 394 9.26 7.11 9.03
C PRO A 394 10.14 7.81 10.07
N GLN A 395 11.08 7.07 10.68
CA GLN A 395 12.28 7.66 11.22
C GLN A 395 13.20 7.92 10.03
N ARG A 396 13.59 9.18 9.83
CA ARG A 396 14.47 9.63 8.74
C ARG A 396 15.89 9.81 9.21
#